data_AF-L8LS21-F1
#
_entry.id   AF-L8LS21-F1
#
_cell.length_a   1.000
_cell.length_b   1.000
_cell.length_c   1.000
_cell.angle_alpha   90.00
_cell.angle_beta   90.00
_cell.angle_gamma   90.00
#
_symmetry.space_group_name_H-M   'P 1'
#
loop_
_entity.id
_entity.type
_entity.pdbx_description
1 polymer ?
#
loop_
_entity_poly.entity_id
_entity_poly.type
_entity_poly.pdbx_seq_one_letter_code
_entity_poly.pdbx_strand_id
1 'polypeptide(L)'
;MNGNTAIFYDIENLLKGYNSSKNYISSISLKAIFDEIQKIPEVGRIIVQKAYANWSDPRLSIMKREINELGIDPIQIFGFSHYQKKNAADIQIAVDAIDLAYVRNSIDIFVIVSGDGGFSAVAKKLHEYAKYVVGCGYKSSTNQIFESVCDYFIGIDEPEDLEEHQSEIGKNLKITNPIVLRMSESIQRLSSQDRNEMIQQSKHILNWFTQDGETAKELAKLGIHLSVIKEAFKYGIEDFNSAKIGLSKFVHFLQLICNETNLKVVTSSKCETKIAFKNNNIKDFETLPYLDPDFLHSSENYQSILATGNPRIKLINSQDFLKIVSVISSLDDQKQSLDSLLEYINHLYADIESENINMCLSSLININIFEMSEQFLILKPEYVDSQMIINRFKEAVYAKLASFWEADLKPEVVEKIISDLLGDRPQKD
;
A
#
# COMPACT_ATOMS: atom_id res chain seq x y z
N MET A 1 -49.02 -24.71 8.58
CA MET A 1 -47.72 -24.75 7.86
C MET A 1 -46.97 -25.96 8.39
N ASN A 2 -46.31 -26.73 7.52
CA ASN A 2 -45.55 -27.92 7.94
C ASN A 2 -44.15 -27.55 8.42
N GLY A 3 -43.81 -26.25 8.41
CA GLY A 3 -42.51 -25.73 8.81
C GLY A 3 -41.41 -26.18 7.86
N ASN A 4 -41.72 -26.47 6.60
CA ASN A 4 -40.71 -26.90 5.64
C ASN A 4 -39.77 -25.74 5.35
N THR A 5 -38.49 -25.95 5.62
CA THR A 5 -37.50 -24.87 5.66
C THR A 5 -36.40 -25.07 4.63
N ALA A 6 -36.02 -23.97 3.98
CA ALA A 6 -34.80 -23.86 3.19
C ALA A 6 -33.80 -22.95 3.89
N ILE A 7 -32.54 -23.37 3.99
CA ILE A 7 -31.46 -22.59 4.63
C ILE A 7 -30.36 -22.28 3.60
N PHE A 8 -29.97 -21.01 3.54
CA PHE A 8 -28.93 -20.50 2.66
C PHE A 8 -27.82 -19.87 3.50
N TYR A 9 -26.63 -20.48 3.47
CA TYR A 9 -25.45 -19.96 4.17
C TYR A 9 -24.59 -19.12 3.26
N ASP A 10 -24.46 -17.84 3.59
CA ASP A 10 -23.49 -16.95 2.99
C ASP A 10 -22.16 -17.09 3.75
N ILE A 11 -21.32 -18.01 3.30
CA ILE A 11 -20.05 -18.29 3.96
C ILE A 11 -19.10 -17.11 3.82
N GLU A 12 -19.14 -16.36 2.71
CA GLU A 12 -18.30 -15.16 2.54
C GLU A 12 -18.64 -14.08 3.57
N ASN A 13 -19.93 -13.89 3.88
CA ASN A 13 -20.36 -12.93 4.89
C ASN A 13 -20.05 -13.40 6.32
N LEU A 14 -20.26 -14.68 6.64
CA LEU A 14 -19.83 -15.28 7.91
C LEU A 14 -18.32 -15.18 8.14
N LEU A 15 -17.55 -15.06 7.06
CA LEU A 15 -16.11 -14.85 7.10
C LEU A 15 -15.70 -13.38 7.17
N LYS A 16 -16.59 -12.38 7.16
CA LYS A 16 -16.23 -10.96 6.96
C LYS A 16 -15.38 -10.74 5.68
N GLY A 17 -15.55 -11.60 4.68
CA GLY A 17 -14.76 -11.62 3.43
C GLY A 17 -13.47 -12.43 3.50
N TYR A 18 -12.70 -12.41 2.42
CA TYR A 18 -11.56 -13.31 2.20
C TYR A 18 -10.29 -12.99 3.03
N ASN A 19 -10.30 -11.98 3.90
CA ASN A 19 -9.10 -11.56 4.66
C ASN A 19 -9.01 -12.18 6.07
N SER A 20 -9.94 -13.05 6.44
CA SER A 20 -10.01 -13.56 7.80
C SER A 20 -8.95 -14.62 8.10
N SER A 21 -8.48 -14.60 9.36
CA SER A 21 -7.43 -15.48 9.87
C SER A 21 -7.91 -16.95 9.86
N LYS A 22 -6.98 -17.90 9.80
CA LYS A 22 -7.34 -19.33 9.88
C LYS A 22 -7.96 -19.69 11.23
N ASN A 23 -7.60 -18.96 12.29
CA ASN A 23 -8.15 -19.14 13.64
C ASN A 23 -9.61 -18.69 13.70
N TYR A 24 -9.94 -17.53 13.12
CA TYR A 24 -11.32 -17.07 12.95
C TYR A 24 -12.17 -18.09 12.17
N ILE A 25 -11.65 -18.64 11.08
CA ILE A 25 -12.36 -19.65 10.29
C ILE A 25 -12.66 -20.90 11.13
N SER A 26 -11.74 -21.27 12.03
CA SER A 26 -11.91 -22.44 12.89
C SER A 26 -12.88 -22.23 14.06
N SER A 27 -13.16 -20.99 14.44
CA SER A 27 -14.11 -20.66 15.51
C SER A 27 -15.55 -20.53 15.01
N ILE A 28 -15.77 -20.39 13.70
CA ILE A 28 -17.10 -20.47 13.09
C ILE A 28 -17.61 -21.92 13.17
N SER A 29 -18.78 -22.10 13.79
CA SER A 29 -19.48 -23.38 13.81
C SER A 29 -20.82 -23.27 13.08
N LEU A 30 -20.92 -23.92 11.91
CA LEU A 30 -22.18 -24.08 11.17
C LEU A 30 -23.17 -24.91 11.97
N LYS A 31 -22.68 -25.85 12.77
CA LYS A 31 -23.51 -26.65 13.68
C LYS A 31 -24.19 -25.79 14.74
N ALA A 32 -23.46 -24.87 15.39
CA ALA A 32 -24.06 -23.96 16.36
C ALA A 32 -25.13 -23.07 15.72
N ILE A 33 -24.86 -22.53 14.52
CA ILE A 33 -25.84 -21.74 13.76
C ILE A 33 -27.08 -22.58 13.43
N PHE A 34 -26.88 -23.82 12.97
CA PHE A 34 -27.97 -24.74 12.67
C PHE A 34 -28.83 -25.04 13.92
N ASP A 35 -28.20 -25.26 15.07
CA ASP A 35 -28.87 -25.53 16.33
C ASP A 35 -29.71 -24.32 16.79
N GLU A 36 -29.24 -23.09 16.58
CA GLU A 36 -30.04 -21.87 16.85
C GLU A 36 -31.25 -21.76 15.91
N ILE A 37 -31.09 -22.08 14.62
CA ILE A 37 -32.19 -22.08 13.65
C ILE A 37 -33.27 -23.09 14.05
N GLN A 38 -32.88 -24.28 14.53
CA GLN A 38 -33.80 -25.33 14.97
C GLN A 38 -34.59 -24.99 16.24
N LYS A 39 -34.16 -23.99 17.03
CA LYS A 39 -34.92 -23.53 18.22
C LYS A 39 -36.15 -22.72 17.87
N ILE A 40 -36.26 -22.22 16.64
CA ILE A 40 -37.40 -21.43 16.18
C ILE A 40 -38.64 -22.33 16.08
N PRO A 41 -39.75 -22.05 16.79
CA PRO A 41 -40.93 -22.90 16.81
C PRO A 41 -41.55 -23.16 15.43
N GLU A 42 -41.45 -22.18 14.53
CA GLU A 42 -41.97 -22.26 13.17
C GLU A 42 -41.13 -23.20 12.29
N VAL A 43 -39.82 -23.32 12.57
CA VAL A 43 -38.89 -24.15 11.80
C VAL A 43 -39.20 -25.63 12.05
N GLY A 44 -39.64 -26.30 10.98
CA GLY A 44 -39.87 -27.74 10.94
C GLY A 44 -38.78 -28.45 10.14
N ARG A 45 -39.20 -29.29 9.19
CA ARG A 45 -38.28 -30.13 8.42
C ARG A 45 -37.41 -29.29 7.47
N ILE A 46 -36.10 -29.51 7.53
CA ILE A 46 -35.15 -28.93 6.57
C ILE A 46 -35.24 -29.71 5.25
N ILE A 47 -35.66 -29.02 4.18
CA ILE A 47 -35.84 -29.60 2.84
C ILE A 47 -34.66 -29.26 1.93
N VAL A 48 -34.08 -28.08 2.10
CA VAL A 48 -32.93 -27.59 1.33
C VAL A 48 -31.95 -26.91 2.27
N GLN A 49 -30.67 -27.21 2.10
CA GLN A 49 -29.62 -26.59 2.87
C GLN A 49 -28.41 -26.38 1.95
N LYS A 50 -28.03 -25.13 1.70
CA LYS A 50 -26.98 -24.78 0.73
C LYS A 50 -25.98 -23.79 1.33
N ALA A 51 -24.69 -23.98 1.08
CA ALA A 51 -23.65 -23.04 1.50
C ALA A 51 -22.86 -22.50 0.30
N TYR A 52 -22.76 -21.18 0.20
CA TYR A 52 -22.22 -20.47 -0.95
C TYR A 52 -20.84 -19.90 -0.60
N ALA A 53 -19.81 -20.38 -1.30
CA ALA A 53 -18.43 -19.95 -1.08
C ALA A 53 -17.55 -20.27 -2.30
N ASN A 54 -16.35 -19.70 -2.33
CA ASN A 54 -15.28 -20.25 -3.16
C ASN A 54 -14.64 -21.48 -2.47
N TRP A 55 -15.23 -22.67 -2.66
CA TRP A 55 -14.74 -23.94 -2.08
C TRP A 55 -13.37 -24.39 -2.60
N SER A 56 -12.79 -23.70 -3.59
CA SER A 56 -11.40 -23.88 -4.01
C SER A 56 -10.40 -23.21 -3.06
N ASP A 57 -10.86 -22.39 -2.11
CA ASP A 57 -10.03 -21.83 -1.03
C ASP A 57 -9.61 -22.93 -0.03
N PRO A 58 -8.30 -23.24 0.11
CA PRO A 58 -7.83 -24.28 1.01
C PRO A 58 -8.20 -24.04 2.49
N ARG A 59 -8.44 -22.79 2.91
CA ARG A 59 -8.78 -22.46 4.30
C ARG A 59 -10.15 -23.01 4.70
N LEU A 60 -11.09 -23.09 3.76
CA LEU A 60 -12.44 -23.61 3.99
C LEU A 60 -12.49 -25.14 4.15
N SER A 61 -11.35 -25.82 3.96
CA SER A 61 -11.26 -27.28 4.18
C SER A 61 -11.67 -27.71 5.59
N ILE A 62 -11.55 -26.83 6.58
CA ILE A 62 -11.94 -27.07 7.98
C ILE A 62 -13.45 -27.28 8.12
N MET A 63 -14.26 -26.58 7.31
CA MET A 63 -15.72 -26.63 7.37
C MET A 63 -16.30 -27.87 6.66
N LYS A 64 -15.49 -28.62 5.89
CA LYS A 64 -15.95 -29.79 5.13
C LYS A 64 -16.59 -30.86 6.01
N ARG A 65 -16.11 -31.02 7.24
CA ARG A 65 -16.69 -31.99 8.18
C ARG A 65 -18.12 -31.60 8.54
N GLU A 66 -18.34 -30.36 9.00
CA GLU A 66 -19.67 -29.89 9.40
C GLU A 66 -20.65 -29.85 8.21
N ILE A 67 -20.18 -29.46 7.02
CA ILE A 67 -20.99 -29.47 5.79
C ILE A 67 -21.53 -30.88 5.51
N ASN A 68 -20.65 -31.89 5.57
CA ASN A 68 -21.06 -33.28 5.34
C ASN A 68 -21.97 -33.82 6.46
N GLU A 69 -21.66 -33.50 7.72
CA GLU A 69 -22.43 -33.97 8.88
C GLU A 69 -23.85 -33.40 8.90
N LEU A 70 -24.01 -32.14 8.51
CA LEU A 70 -25.30 -31.45 8.46
C LEU A 70 -26.06 -31.70 7.15
N GLY A 71 -25.44 -32.30 6.13
CA GLY A 71 -26.05 -32.51 4.82
C GLY A 71 -26.22 -31.23 4.02
N ILE A 72 -25.28 -30.28 4.17
CA ILE A 72 -25.26 -29.01 3.46
C ILE A 72 -24.70 -29.22 2.06
N ASP A 73 -25.41 -28.75 1.03
CA ASP A 73 -24.91 -28.75 -0.34
C ASP A 73 -23.93 -27.58 -0.57
N PRO A 74 -22.64 -27.83 -0.84
CA PRO A 74 -21.67 -26.77 -1.13
C PRO A 74 -21.84 -26.23 -2.56
N ILE A 75 -22.23 -24.97 -2.68
CA ILE A 75 -22.36 -24.26 -3.96
C ILE A 75 -21.08 -23.45 -4.21
N GLN A 76 -20.36 -23.80 -5.27
CA GLN A 76 -19.12 -23.13 -5.67
C GLN A 76 -19.43 -21.80 -6.35
N ILE A 77 -18.86 -20.72 -5.80
CA ILE A 77 -18.93 -19.38 -6.37
C ILE A 77 -17.60 -19.03 -7.02
N PHE A 78 -17.64 -18.67 -8.30
CA PHE A 78 -16.48 -18.16 -9.03
C PHE A 78 -16.58 -16.64 -9.09
N GLY A 79 -15.69 -15.94 -8.40
CA GLY A 79 -15.63 -14.47 -8.49
C GLY A 79 -15.26 -14.05 -9.91
N PHE A 80 -16.09 -13.22 -10.55
CA PHE A 80 -15.79 -12.68 -11.88
C PHE A 80 -14.49 -11.87 -11.81
N SER A 81 -13.41 -12.41 -12.40
CA SER A 81 -12.11 -11.78 -12.43
C SER A 81 -12.13 -10.63 -13.45
N HIS A 82 -12.45 -9.41 -13.02
CA HIS A 82 -11.60 -8.26 -13.34
C HIS A 82 -11.98 -6.93 -12.67
N TYR A 83 -13.21 -6.70 -12.24
CA TYR A 83 -13.59 -5.47 -11.54
C TYR A 83 -14.73 -5.78 -10.56
N GLN A 84 -14.55 -5.42 -9.29
CA GLN A 84 -15.52 -5.49 -8.17
C GLN A 84 -15.92 -6.92 -7.69
N LYS A 85 -15.04 -7.53 -6.89
CA LYS A 85 -15.26 -8.80 -6.16
C LYS A 85 -16.11 -8.63 -4.89
N LYS A 86 -17.41 -8.32 -4.95
CA LYS A 86 -18.20 -8.28 -3.70
C LYS A 86 -19.57 -8.96 -3.67
N ASN A 87 -20.23 -9.23 -4.80
CA ASN A 87 -21.65 -9.60 -4.76
C ASN A 87 -22.00 -10.92 -5.48
N ALA A 88 -21.03 -11.77 -5.82
CA ALA A 88 -21.30 -12.97 -6.60
C ALA A 88 -22.11 -14.02 -5.81
N ALA A 89 -21.78 -14.22 -4.52
CA ALA A 89 -22.53 -15.10 -3.64
C ALA A 89 -23.95 -14.56 -3.40
N ASP A 90 -24.09 -13.28 -3.09
CA ASP A 90 -25.38 -12.63 -2.83
C ASP A 90 -26.35 -12.78 -4.00
N ILE A 91 -25.86 -12.55 -5.23
CA ILE A 91 -26.66 -12.70 -6.45
C ILE A 91 -27.09 -14.16 -6.62
N GLN A 92 -26.19 -15.11 -6.41
CA GLN A 92 -26.53 -16.53 -6.56
C GLN A 92 -27.54 -16.98 -5.50
N ILE A 93 -27.38 -16.56 -4.25
CA ILE A 93 -28.33 -16.84 -3.16
C ILE A 93 -29.70 -16.24 -3.50
N ALA A 94 -29.74 -14.98 -3.95
CA ALA A 94 -30.99 -14.32 -4.33
C ALA A 94 -31.72 -15.09 -5.45
N VAL A 95 -30.99 -15.51 -6.49
CA VAL A 95 -31.55 -16.30 -7.60
C VAL A 95 -32.09 -17.64 -7.09
N ASP A 96 -31.30 -18.39 -6.34
CA ASP A 96 -31.67 -19.70 -5.82
C ASP A 96 -32.87 -19.63 -4.86
N ALA A 97 -32.92 -18.62 -3.98
CA ALA A 97 -34.01 -18.46 -3.02
C ALA A 97 -35.34 -18.16 -3.71
N ILE A 98 -35.34 -17.24 -4.69
CA ILE A 98 -36.54 -16.87 -5.44
C ILE A 98 -37.00 -17.99 -6.37
N ASP A 99 -36.08 -18.68 -7.06
CA ASP A 99 -36.41 -19.84 -7.88
C ASP A 99 -37.01 -20.96 -7.02
N LEU A 100 -36.42 -21.24 -5.85
CA LEU A 100 -36.91 -22.27 -4.96
C LEU A 100 -38.30 -21.92 -4.39
N ALA A 101 -38.54 -20.66 -4.02
CA ALA A 101 -39.85 -20.19 -3.57
C ALA A 101 -40.93 -20.37 -4.64
N TYR A 102 -40.58 -20.17 -5.90
CA TYR A 102 -41.48 -20.32 -7.03
C TYR A 102 -41.72 -21.78 -7.41
N VAL A 103 -40.66 -22.58 -7.54
CA VAL A 103 -40.72 -23.98 -8.00
C VAL A 103 -41.27 -24.91 -6.93
N ARG A 104 -40.94 -24.66 -5.64
CA ARG A 104 -41.33 -25.53 -4.52
C ARG A 104 -42.19 -24.77 -3.52
N ASN A 105 -43.45 -24.58 -3.87
CA ASN A 105 -44.40 -23.89 -3.01
C ASN A 105 -44.63 -24.55 -1.64
N SER A 106 -44.28 -25.83 -1.47
CA SER A 106 -44.35 -26.55 -0.19
C SER A 106 -43.32 -26.11 0.85
N ILE A 107 -42.34 -25.28 0.48
CA ILE A 107 -41.43 -24.64 1.42
C ILE A 107 -42.12 -23.40 1.97
N ASP A 108 -42.25 -23.36 3.29
CA ASP A 108 -42.96 -22.31 4.02
C ASP A 108 -41.96 -21.25 4.54
N ILE A 109 -40.73 -21.67 4.85
CA ILE A 109 -39.75 -20.88 5.60
C ILE A 109 -38.43 -20.80 4.85
N PHE A 110 -37.87 -19.59 4.77
CA PHE A 110 -36.59 -19.30 4.16
C PHE A 110 -35.67 -18.67 5.20
N VAL A 111 -34.57 -19.34 5.49
CA VAL A 111 -33.53 -18.88 6.41
C VAL A 111 -32.34 -18.39 5.60
N ILE A 112 -31.98 -17.12 5.78
CA ILE A 112 -30.80 -16.51 5.15
C ILE A 112 -29.78 -16.25 6.26
N VAL A 113 -28.67 -16.98 6.22
CA VAL A 113 -27.56 -16.81 7.16
C VAL A 113 -26.57 -15.82 6.55
N SER A 114 -26.84 -14.53 6.74
CA SER A 114 -26.01 -13.39 6.36
C SER A 114 -26.43 -12.13 7.14
N GLY A 115 -25.50 -11.22 7.40
CA GLY A 115 -25.78 -9.90 7.95
C GLY A 115 -25.97 -8.79 6.91
N ASP A 116 -25.82 -9.09 5.61
CA ASP A 116 -25.82 -8.06 4.55
C ASP A 116 -27.21 -7.45 4.30
N GLY A 117 -27.25 -6.11 4.22
CA GLY A 117 -28.44 -5.35 3.86
C GLY A 117 -29.00 -5.67 2.47
N GLY A 118 -28.16 -6.18 1.55
CA GLY A 118 -28.55 -6.58 0.20
C GLY A 118 -29.69 -7.61 0.15
N PHE A 119 -29.81 -8.47 1.17
CA PHE A 119 -30.86 -9.48 1.25
C PHE A 119 -32.24 -8.92 1.62
N SER A 120 -32.35 -7.64 1.98
CA SER A 120 -33.64 -6.98 2.27
C SER A 120 -34.60 -7.06 1.08
N ALA A 121 -34.08 -6.98 -0.14
CA ALA A 121 -34.90 -7.10 -1.35
C ALA A 121 -35.42 -8.54 -1.56
N VAL A 122 -34.60 -9.54 -1.24
CA VAL A 122 -34.97 -10.95 -1.29
C VAL A 122 -36.05 -11.26 -0.26
N ALA A 123 -35.88 -10.78 0.98
CA ALA A 123 -36.86 -10.96 2.06
C ALA A 123 -38.24 -10.38 1.67
N LYS A 124 -38.28 -9.12 1.18
CA LYS A 124 -39.52 -8.51 0.68
C LYS A 124 -40.17 -9.35 -0.42
N LYS A 125 -39.37 -9.88 -1.34
CA LYS A 125 -39.90 -10.69 -2.44
C LYS A 125 -40.42 -12.06 -1.97
N LEU A 126 -39.80 -12.65 -0.96
CA LEU A 126 -40.29 -13.88 -0.31
C LEU A 126 -41.60 -13.63 0.43
N HIS A 127 -41.78 -12.46 1.06
CA HIS A 127 -43.08 -12.06 1.63
C HIS A 127 -44.17 -11.90 0.58
N GLU A 128 -43.86 -11.37 -0.60
CA GLU A 128 -44.82 -11.33 -1.71
C GLU A 128 -45.30 -12.74 -2.11
N TYR A 129 -44.47 -13.78 -1.89
CA TYR A 129 -44.82 -15.18 -2.09
C TYR A 129 -45.39 -15.86 -0.83
N ALA A 130 -45.78 -15.08 0.18
CA ALA A 130 -46.32 -15.55 1.47
C ALA A 130 -45.40 -16.54 2.19
N LYS A 131 -44.08 -16.33 2.09
CA LYS A 131 -43.06 -17.12 2.81
C LYS A 131 -42.66 -16.41 4.10
N TYR A 132 -42.35 -17.20 5.12
CA TYR A 132 -41.77 -16.72 6.37
C TYR A 132 -40.26 -16.61 6.23
N VAL A 133 -39.68 -15.46 6.57
CA VAL A 133 -38.26 -15.16 6.37
C VAL A 133 -37.56 -15.01 7.70
N VAL A 134 -36.54 -15.84 7.91
CA VAL A 134 -35.67 -15.79 9.07
C VAL A 134 -34.30 -15.29 8.63
N GLY A 135 -33.85 -14.18 9.23
CA GLY A 135 -32.46 -13.73 9.11
C GLY A 135 -31.60 -14.34 10.21
N CYS A 136 -30.33 -14.61 9.92
CA CYS A 136 -29.35 -15.02 10.93
C CYS A 136 -28.01 -14.39 10.62
N GLY A 137 -27.41 -13.67 11.57
CA GLY A 137 -26.15 -12.97 11.35
C GLY A 137 -25.50 -12.50 12.65
N TYR A 138 -24.23 -12.08 12.57
CA TYR A 138 -23.54 -11.54 13.75
C TYR A 138 -24.18 -10.24 14.18
N LYS A 139 -24.44 -10.09 15.49
CA LYS A 139 -25.04 -8.86 16.05
C LYS A 139 -24.24 -7.59 15.70
N SER A 140 -22.92 -7.72 15.59
CA SER A 140 -21.98 -6.63 15.28
C SER A 140 -22.03 -6.15 13.82
N SER A 141 -22.39 -7.01 12.87
CA SER A 141 -22.29 -6.75 11.43
C SER A 141 -23.63 -6.82 10.68
N THR A 142 -24.74 -7.00 11.41
CA THR A 142 -26.08 -7.07 10.83
C THR A 142 -26.61 -5.70 10.44
N ASN A 143 -27.13 -5.59 9.22
CA ASN A 143 -27.83 -4.40 8.76
C ASN A 143 -29.23 -4.29 9.36
N GLN A 144 -29.53 -3.16 10.01
CA GLN A 144 -30.83 -2.90 10.66
C GLN A 144 -32.03 -3.00 9.71
N ILE A 145 -31.85 -2.66 8.42
CA ILE A 145 -32.93 -2.75 7.43
C ILE A 145 -33.26 -4.22 7.18
N PHE A 146 -32.24 -5.07 6.98
CA PHE A 146 -32.45 -6.49 6.75
C PHE A 146 -33.12 -7.16 7.97
N GLU A 147 -32.63 -6.85 9.17
CA GLU A 147 -33.23 -7.31 10.42
C GLU A 147 -34.70 -6.90 10.52
N SER A 148 -35.01 -5.63 10.26
CA SER A 148 -36.38 -5.10 10.36
C SER A 148 -37.36 -5.68 9.35
N VAL A 149 -36.85 -6.18 8.22
CA VAL A 149 -37.69 -6.78 7.17
C VAL A 149 -37.99 -8.23 7.48
N CYS A 150 -37.08 -8.97 8.14
CA CYS A 150 -37.30 -10.38 8.48
C CYS A 150 -38.45 -10.56 9.48
N ASP A 151 -39.15 -11.69 9.42
CA ASP A 151 -40.18 -12.03 10.43
C ASP A 151 -39.54 -12.40 11.77
N TYR A 152 -38.36 -13.01 11.71
CA TYR A 152 -37.53 -13.32 12.88
C TYR A 152 -36.06 -13.15 12.54
N PHE A 153 -35.26 -12.67 13.49
CA PHE A 153 -33.81 -12.52 13.31
C PHE A 153 -33.04 -13.19 14.44
N ILE A 154 -32.10 -14.06 14.08
CA ILE A 154 -31.18 -14.71 15.01
C ILE A 154 -29.89 -13.91 15.05
N GLY A 155 -29.66 -13.22 16.16
CA GLY A 155 -28.38 -12.60 16.46
C GLY A 155 -27.42 -13.64 17.03
N ILE A 156 -26.42 -14.06 16.25
CA ILE A 156 -25.32 -14.89 16.74
C ILE A 156 -24.19 -14.02 17.29
N ASP A 157 -23.53 -14.49 18.34
CA ASP A 157 -22.36 -13.82 18.87
C ASP A 157 -21.19 -14.08 17.93
N GLU A 158 -20.43 -13.02 17.68
CA GLU A 158 -19.28 -13.11 16.82
C GLU A 158 -18.15 -13.85 17.56
N PRO A 159 -17.43 -14.79 16.91
CA PRO A 159 -16.27 -15.39 17.53
C PRO A 159 -15.25 -14.31 17.86
N GLU A 160 -14.77 -14.26 19.11
CA GLU A 160 -13.69 -13.37 19.49
C GLU A 160 -12.44 -13.72 18.67
N ASP A 161 -12.06 -12.84 17.75
CA ASP A 161 -10.71 -12.83 17.22
C ASP A 161 -9.80 -12.43 18.39
N LEU A 162 -8.96 -13.35 18.88
CA LEU A 162 -7.94 -13.06 19.90
C LEU A 162 -6.94 -11.95 19.48
N GLU A 163 -7.12 -11.36 18.28
CA GLU A 163 -6.29 -10.34 17.64
C GLU A 163 -7.03 -9.02 17.34
N GLU A 164 -8.30 -8.83 17.74
CA GLU A 164 -9.06 -7.61 17.36
C GLU A 164 -8.52 -6.30 17.97
N HIS A 165 -7.64 -6.35 18.98
CA HIS A 165 -6.95 -5.15 19.48
C HIS A 165 -5.79 -4.64 18.60
N GLN A 166 -5.42 -5.31 17.50
CA GLN A 166 -4.29 -4.91 16.64
C GLN A 166 -4.69 -4.52 15.21
N SER A 167 -5.97 -4.64 14.84
CA SER A 167 -6.42 -4.60 13.42
C SER A 167 -6.83 -3.22 12.86
N GLU A 168 -6.97 -2.17 13.67
CA GLU A 168 -7.25 -0.81 13.15
C GLU A 168 -6.02 -0.18 12.46
N ILE A 169 -4.81 -0.55 12.87
CA ILE A 169 -3.56 -0.01 12.31
C ILE A 169 -3.27 -0.63 10.93
N GLY A 170 -3.50 -1.94 10.76
CA GLY A 170 -3.27 -2.65 9.50
C GLY A 170 -4.21 -2.23 8.35
N LYS A 171 -5.49 -1.93 8.67
CA LYS A 171 -6.47 -1.43 7.68
C LYS A 171 -6.14 -0.03 7.19
N ASN A 172 -5.66 0.86 8.05
CA ASN A 172 -5.26 2.22 7.65
C ASN A 172 -3.97 2.26 6.80
N LEU A 173 -3.06 1.30 6.99
CA LEU A 173 -1.77 1.26 6.27
C LEU A 173 -1.77 0.42 4.98
N LYS A 174 -2.92 -0.15 4.58
CA LYS A 174 -3.07 -1.03 3.39
C LYS A 174 -2.06 -2.18 3.36
N ILE A 175 -1.84 -2.83 4.49
CA ILE A 175 -0.89 -3.94 4.57
C ILE A 175 -1.57 -5.20 4.05
N THR A 176 -0.91 -5.87 3.11
CA THR A 176 -1.41 -7.06 2.42
C THR A 176 -0.49 -8.25 2.56
N ASN A 177 0.77 -8.03 2.99
CA ASN A 177 1.75 -9.11 3.05
C ASN A 177 1.64 -9.92 4.36
N PRO A 178 1.52 -11.26 4.30
CA PRO A 178 1.40 -12.10 5.50
C PRO A 178 2.64 -12.08 6.40
N ILE A 179 3.83 -11.84 5.86
CA ILE A 179 5.07 -11.71 6.66
C ILE A 179 4.98 -10.47 7.55
N VAL A 180 4.49 -9.35 7.00
CA VAL A 180 4.36 -8.08 7.73
C VAL A 180 3.27 -8.17 8.81
N LEU A 181 2.20 -8.93 8.56
CA LEU A 181 1.17 -9.21 9.57
C LEU A 181 1.74 -10.00 10.75
N ARG A 182 2.51 -11.08 10.52
CA ARG A 182 3.15 -11.79 11.64
C ARG A 182 4.16 -10.93 12.40
N MET A 183 4.91 -10.10 11.68
CA MET A 183 5.84 -9.16 12.30
C MET A 183 5.11 -8.23 13.26
N SER A 184 3.91 -7.77 12.87
CA SER A 184 3.12 -6.82 13.62
C SER A 184 2.73 -7.30 15.03
N GLU A 185 2.59 -8.61 15.22
CA GLU A 185 2.26 -9.21 16.51
C GLU A 185 3.41 -9.08 17.54
N SER A 186 4.63 -8.92 17.05
CA SER A 186 5.86 -8.96 17.86
C SER A 186 6.61 -7.63 17.95
N ILE A 187 6.40 -6.73 16.99
CA ILE A 187 7.06 -5.43 16.93
C ILE A 187 6.07 -4.32 17.23
N GLN A 188 6.33 -3.58 18.31
CA GLN A 188 5.60 -2.36 18.62
C GLN A 188 5.98 -1.23 17.66
N ARG A 189 4.97 -0.47 17.21
CA ARG A 189 5.16 0.65 16.29
C ARG A 189 5.82 1.85 17.00
N LEU A 190 6.83 2.42 16.36
CA LEU A 190 7.49 3.65 16.80
C LEU A 190 6.74 4.88 16.27
N SER A 191 6.37 5.81 17.16
CA SER A 191 5.74 7.11 16.82
C SER A 191 6.69 8.32 16.89
N SER A 192 7.97 8.09 17.22
CA SER A 192 8.99 9.14 17.31
C SER A 192 9.48 9.60 15.94
N GLN A 193 9.81 10.88 15.83
CA GLN A 193 10.44 11.49 14.65
C GLN A 193 11.98 11.53 14.77
N ASP A 194 12.57 11.05 15.87
CA ASP A 194 14.04 11.03 16.02
C ASP A 194 14.68 10.03 15.04
N ARG A 195 15.62 10.54 14.23
CA ARG A 195 16.39 9.76 13.25
C ARG A 195 17.06 8.55 13.89
N ASN A 196 17.66 8.70 15.07
CA ASN A 196 18.41 7.61 15.70
C ASN A 196 17.46 6.49 16.15
N GLU A 197 16.32 6.83 16.72
CA GLU A 197 15.29 5.87 17.12
C GLU A 197 14.70 5.16 15.90
N MET A 198 14.44 5.89 14.80
CA MET A 198 13.98 5.28 13.54
C MET A 198 14.99 4.28 12.98
N ILE A 199 16.30 4.58 13.04
CA ILE A 199 17.36 3.66 12.61
C ILE A 199 17.40 2.42 13.49
N GLN A 200 17.32 2.58 14.82
CA GLN A 200 17.31 1.45 15.75
C GLN A 200 16.08 0.57 15.56
N GLN A 201 14.91 1.17 15.38
CA GLN A 201 13.69 0.43 15.08
C GLN A 201 13.77 -0.30 13.74
N SER A 202 14.36 0.32 12.71
CA SER A 202 14.60 -0.34 11.42
C SER A 202 15.52 -1.56 11.56
N LYS A 203 16.57 -1.47 12.38
CA LYS A 203 17.46 -2.60 12.71
C LYS A 203 16.70 -3.69 13.48
N HIS A 204 15.85 -3.31 14.43
CA HIS A 204 15.00 -4.25 15.18
C HIS A 204 14.06 -5.02 14.25
N ILE A 205 13.41 -4.32 13.31
CA ILE A 205 12.58 -4.93 12.27
C ILE A 205 13.40 -5.93 11.44
N LEU A 206 14.56 -5.52 10.91
CA LEU A 206 15.40 -6.44 10.12
C LEU A 206 15.86 -7.67 10.92
N ASN A 207 16.18 -7.51 12.19
CA ASN A 207 16.54 -8.64 13.05
C ASN A 207 15.38 -9.62 13.23
N TRP A 208 14.15 -9.14 13.33
CA TRP A 208 12.97 -10.01 13.38
C TRP A 208 12.86 -10.91 12.15
N PHE A 209 13.11 -10.37 10.94
CA PHE A 209 13.10 -11.16 9.71
C PHE A 209 14.11 -12.34 9.77
N THR A 210 15.20 -12.21 10.52
CA THR A 210 16.20 -13.29 10.71
C THR A 210 15.81 -14.31 11.78
N GLN A 211 14.94 -13.95 12.72
CA GLN A 211 14.55 -14.78 13.86
C GLN A 211 13.26 -15.57 13.58
N ASP A 212 12.34 -15.02 12.78
CA ASP A 212 11.11 -15.73 12.39
C ASP A 212 11.42 -16.97 11.54
N GLY A 213 10.92 -18.13 11.97
CA GLY A 213 11.32 -19.42 11.42
C GLY A 213 10.90 -19.66 9.96
N GLU A 214 9.80 -19.04 9.50
CA GLU A 214 9.39 -19.09 8.09
C GLU A 214 10.20 -18.09 7.25
N THR A 215 10.30 -16.85 7.74
CA THR A 215 10.98 -15.75 7.04
C THR A 215 12.48 -16.01 6.90
N ALA A 216 13.13 -16.59 7.91
CA ALA A 216 14.53 -16.99 7.86
C ALA A 216 14.79 -18.07 6.79
N LYS A 217 13.86 -19.02 6.60
CA LYS A 217 13.96 -20.02 5.53
C LYS A 217 13.82 -19.39 4.14
N GLU A 218 12.94 -18.38 4.01
CA GLU A 218 12.77 -17.65 2.76
C GLU A 218 14.00 -16.79 2.42
N LEU A 219 14.54 -16.07 3.41
CA LEU A 219 15.83 -15.35 3.30
C LEU A 219 16.98 -16.25 2.86
N ALA A 220 17.01 -17.49 3.37
CA ALA A 220 18.04 -18.46 3.02
C ALA A 220 17.87 -19.08 1.62
N LYS A 221 16.67 -19.08 1.04
CA LYS A 221 16.41 -19.69 -0.28
C LYS A 221 16.28 -18.68 -1.41
N LEU A 222 15.40 -17.69 -1.26
CA LEU A 222 14.96 -16.79 -2.33
C LEU A 222 15.31 -15.33 -2.08
N GLY A 223 15.62 -14.98 -0.83
CA GLY A 223 15.71 -13.59 -0.37
C GLY A 223 14.34 -12.93 -0.30
N ILE A 224 14.27 -11.79 0.39
CA ILE A 224 13.01 -11.05 0.58
C ILE A 224 13.02 -9.79 -0.26
N HIS A 225 11.95 -9.58 -1.01
CA HIS A 225 11.81 -8.43 -1.88
C HIS A 225 11.73 -7.11 -1.09
N LEU A 226 12.32 -6.07 -1.67
CA LEU A 226 12.36 -4.72 -1.09
C LEU A 226 10.97 -4.17 -0.75
N SER A 227 9.94 -4.51 -1.52
CA SER A 227 8.56 -4.10 -1.29
C SER A 227 8.04 -4.55 0.07
N VAL A 228 8.33 -5.79 0.47
CA VAL A 228 7.92 -6.38 1.75
C VAL A 228 8.61 -5.66 2.90
N ILE A 229 9.91 -5.39 2.77
CA ILE A 229 10.69 -4.66 3.78
C ILE A 229 10.19 -3.22 3.91
N LYS A 230 9.87 -2.57 2.78
CA LYS A 230 9.32 -1.20 2.78
C LYS A 230 7.95 -1.16 3.46
N GLU A 231 7.12 -2.16 3.23
CA GLU A 231 5.82 -2.32 3.90
C GLU A 231 5.99 -2.56 5.40
N ALA A 232 6.95 -3.41 5.80
CA ALA A 232 7.33 -3.62 7.19
C ALA A 232 7.78 -2.34 7.91
N PHE A 233 8.62 -1.52 7.27
CA PHE A 233 9.09 -0.28 7.90
C PHE A 233 7.97 0.76 8.02
N LYS A 234 7.08 0.85 7.04
CA LYS A 234 5.87 1.70 7.13
C LYS A 234 4.92 1.27 8.26
N TYR A 235 4.92 -0.02 8.57
CA TYR A 235 4.17 -0.52 9.72
C TYR A 235 4.87 -0.18 11.04
N GLY A 236 6.13 -0.61 11.18
CA GLY A 236 6.86 -0.51 12.45
C GLY A 236 7.30 0.90 12.82
N ILE A 237 7.24 1.86 11.88
CA ILE A 237 7.58 3.27 12.10
C ILE A 237 6.50 4.16 11.48
N GLU A 238 5.94 5.05 12.28
CA GLU A 238 4.95 6.03 11.84
C GLU A 238 5.54 7.04 10.84
N ASP A 239 4.80 7.32 9.75
CA ASP A 239 5.24 8.17 8.65
C ASP A 239 6.66 7.87 8.11
N PHE A 240 7.02 6.58 8.08
CA PHE A 240 8.34 6.16 7.62
C PHE A 240 8.66 6.70 6.23
N ASN A 241 9.76 7.44 6.14
CA ASN A 241 10.34 7.92 4.89
C ASN A 241 11.86 7.92 5.01
N SER A 242 12.56 7.26 4.09
CA SER A 242 14.03 7.27 4.06
C SER A 242 14.59 8.69 3.95
N ALA A 243 13.83 9.60 3.33
CA ALA A 243 14.14 11.01 3.26
C ALA A 243 14.37 11.63 4.65
N LYS A 244 13.47 11.38 5.61
CA LYS A 244 13.61 11.90 6.99
C LYS A 244 14.89 11.42 7.68
N ILE A 245 15.41 10.28 7.25
CA ILE A 245 16.62 9.66 7.81
C ILE A 245 17.90 10.17 7.14
N GLY A 246 17.78 11.00 6.09
CA GLY A 246 18.95 11.53 5.40
C GLY A 246 19.18 10.91 4.01
N LEU A 247 18.32 10.01 3.52
CA LEU A 247 18.59 9.25 2.28
C LEU A 247 17.42 9.31 1.29
N SER A 248 17.69 9.81 0.10
CA SER A 248 16.70 9.94 -0.99
C SER A 248 16.17 8.58 -1.48
N LYS A 249 17.02 7.55 -1.48
CA LYS A 249 16.70 6.20 -1.98
C LYS A 249 16.61 5.21 -0.82
N PHE A 250 15.52 4.45 -0.78
CA PHE A 250 15.33 3.40 0.23
C PHE A 250 16.39 2.30 0.18
N VAL A 251 16.93 1.99 -1.00
CA VAL A 251 18.02 1.01 -1.17
C VAL A 251 19.29 1.45 -0.44
N HIS A 252 19.64 2.74 -0.53
CA HIS A 252 20.81 3.29 0.18
C HIS A 252 20.60 3.19 1.69
N PHE A 253 19.37 3.42 2.17
CA PHE A 253 19.04 3.23 3.58
C PHE A 253 19.27 1.79 4.03
N LEU A 254 18.87 0.81 3.22
CA LEU A 254 19.17 -0.59 3.51
C LEU A 254 20.68 -0.90 3.48
N GLN A 255 21.43 -0.38 2.49
CA GLN A 255 22.88 -0.59 2.42
C GLN A 255 23.62 -0.04 3.66
N LEU A 256 23.11 1.04 4.25
CA LEU A 256 23.63 1.61 5.50
C LEU A 256 23.30 0.71 6.70
N ILE A 257 22.02 0.39 6.92
CA ILE A 257 21.60 -0.36 8.12
C ILE A 257 22.02 -1.83 8.06
N CYS A 258 22.05 -2.45 6.87
CA CYS A 258 22.43 -3.85 6.72
C CYS A 258 23.89 -4.11 7.10
N ASN A 259 24.76 -3.09 7.03
CA ASN A 259 26.17 -3.20 7.40
C ASN A 259 26.34 -3.77 8.82
N GLU A 260 25.51 -3.30 9.75
CA GLU A 260 25.52 -3.71 11.17
C GLU A 260 24.63 -4.93 11.48
N THR A 261 24.03 -5.56 10.47
CA THR A 261 23.16 -6.75 10.65
C THR A 261 23.77 -8.00 10.00
N ASN A 262 23.12 -9.15 10.13
CA ASN A 262 23.51 -10.37 9.40
C ASN A 262 22.99 -10.43 7.96
N LEU A 263 22.47 -9.32 7.44
CA LEU A 263 21.84 -9.21 6.14
C LEU A 263 22.71 -8.42 5.15
N LYS A 264 22.46 -8.63 3.87
CA LYS A 264 23.03 -7.89 2.74
C LYS A 264 21.94 -7.55 1.73
N VAL A 265 22.15 -6.47 1.00
CA VAL A 265 21.27 -6.07 -0.10
C VAL A 265 21.83 -6.66 -1.39
N VAL A 266 20.97 -7.29 -2.19
CA VAL A 266 21.34 -7.87 -3.48
C VAL A 266 20.45 -7.34 -4.58
N THR A 267 20.99 -7.18 -5.79
CA THR A 267 20.24 -6.73 -6.98
C THR A 267 20.47 -7.65 -8.15
N SER A 268 19.48 -7.81 -9.03
CA SER A 268 19.62 -8.54 -10.29
C SER A 268 19.83 -7.58 -11.48
N SER A 269 20.19 -8.14 -12.63
CA SER A 269 20.28 -7.42 -13.92
C SER A 269 18.93 -6.85 -14.38
N LYS A 270 17.81 -7.34 -13.84
CA LYS A 270 16.45 -6.81 -14.07
C LYS A 270 16.05 -5.71 -13.09
N CYS A 271 17.01 -5.15 -12.35
CA CYS A 271 16.78 -4.14 -11.30
C CYS A 271 15.86 -4.61 -10.17
N GLU A 272 15.76 -5.92 -9.93
CA GLU A 272 15.06 -6.44 -8.76
C GLU A 272 16.00 -6.40 -7.55
N THR A 273 15.57 -5.75 -6.46
CA THR A 273 16.35 -5.66 -5.22
C THR A 273 15.73 -6.50 -4.11
N LYS A 274 16.58 -7.26 -3.41
CA LYS A 274 16.20 -8.13 -2.29
C LYS A 274 17.16 -7.98 -1.11
N ILE A 275 16.74 -8.48 0.05
CA ILE A 275 17.62 -8.71 1.20
C ILE A 275 17.88 -10.21 1.33
N ALA A 276 19.11 -10.58 1.69
CA ALA A 276 19.55 -11.95 1.92
C ALA A 276 20.51 -12.02 3.10
N PHE A 277 20.75 -13.22 3.65
CA PHE A 277 21.84 -13.41 4.62
C PHE A 277 23.20 -13.09 3.99
N LYS A 278 24.11 -12.51 4.78
CA LYS A 278 25.49 -12.19 4.33
C LYS A 278 26.19 -13.38 3.68
N ASN A 279 26.05 -14.56 4.28
CA ASN A 279 26.71 -15.80 3.87
C ASN A 279 26.00 -16.52 2.72
N ASN A 280 24.85 -16.02 2.25
CA ASN A 280 24.05 -16.68 1.22
C ASN A 280 24.26 -16.03 -0.15
N ASN A 281 24.38 -16.84 -1.20
CA ASN A 281 24.46 -16.34 -2.58
C ASN A 281 23.20 -16.75 -3.34
N ILE A 282 22.42 -15.76 -3.73
CA ILE A 282 21.21 -15.96 -4.52
C ILE A 282 21.61 -15.97 -5.99
N LYS A 283 21.21 -17.01 -6.72
CA LYS A 283 21.48 -17.15 -8.14
C LYS A 283 20.89 -15.97 -8.92
N ASP A 284 21.67 -15.40 -9.84
CA ASP A 284 21.32 -14.24 -10.69
C ASP A 284 21.21 -12.89 -9.96
N PHE A 285 21.72 -12.81 -8.72
CA PHE A 285 21.79 -11.58 -7.94
C PHE A 285 23.24 -11.26 -7.52
N GLU A 286 23.60 -9.99 -7.62
CA GLU A 286 24.88 -9.43 -7.18
C GLU A 286 24.70 -8.68 -5.86
N THR A 287 25.72 -8.72 -5.00
CA THR A 287 25.69 -8.01 -3.71
C THR A 287 26.02 -6.54 -3.90
N LEU A 288 25.14 -5.66 -3.43
CA LEU A 288 25.40 -4.22 -3.41
C LEU A 288 26.38 -3.88 -2.27
N PRO A 289 27.26 -2.88 -2.47
CA PRO A 289 28.21 -2.47 -1.45
C PRO A 289 27.49 -1.89 -0.23
N TYR A 290 28.08 -2.03 0.96
CA TYR A 290 27.60 -1.31 2.14
C TYR A 290 27.97 0.16 2.01
N LEU A 291 27.08 1.03 2.50
CA LEU A 291 27.36 2.46 2.58
C LEU A 291 27.89 2.78 3.97
N ASP A 292 28.92 3.62 4.01
CA ASP A 292 29.48 4.16 5.25
C ASP A 292 28.53 5.24 5.82
N PRO A 293 28.39 5.39 7.15
CA PRO A 293 27.77 6.57 7.76
C PRO A 293 28.16 7.92 7.15
N ASP A 294 29.41 8.08 6.70
CA ASP A 294 29.87 9.30 6.03
C ASP A 294 29.14 9.60 4.71
N PHE A 295 28.51 8.60 4.09
CA PHE A 295 27.72 8.75 2.87
C PHE A 295 26.52 9.68 3.07
N LEU A 296 25.99 9.80 4.30
CA LEU A 296 24.88 10.69 4.63
C LEU A 296 25.16 12.14 4.21
N HIS A 297 26.39 12.61 4.41
CA HIS A 297 26.83 13.95 4.01
C HIS A 297 27.73 13.95 2.76
N SER A 298 27.60 12.93 1.91
CA SER A 298 28.29 12.90 0.62
C SER A 298 27.63 13.82 -0.40
N SER A 299 28.43 14.35 -1.34
CA SER A 299 27.91 15.15 -2.46
C SER A 299 26.90 14.37 -3.30
N GLU A 300 27.11 13.05 -3.48
CA GLU A 300 26.19 12.18 -4.22
C GLU A 300 24.81 12.09 -3.55
N ASN A 301 24.78 11.90 -2.23
CA ASN A 301 23.52 11.83 -1.50
C ASN A 301 22.77 13.17 -1.56
N TYR A 302 23.47 14.28 -1.35
CA TYR A 302 22.87 15.62 -1.44
C TYR A 302 22.32 15.91 -2.84
N GLN A 303 23.03 15.56 -3.90
CA GLN A 303 22.53 15.63 -5.27
C GLN A 303 21.26 14.79 -5.46
N SER A 304 21.25 13.58 -4.90
CA SER A 304 20.07 12.71 -4.98
C SER A 304 18.87 13.29 -4.22
N ILE A 305 19.09 13.94 -3.08
CA ILE A 305 18.04 14.66 -2.33
C ILE A 305 17.49 15.81 -3.17
N LEU A 306 18.35 16.64 -3.75
CA LEU A 306 17.96 17.75 -4.62
C LEU A 306 17.13 17.30 -5.82
N ALA A 307 17.40 16.12 -6.38
CA ALA A 307 16.64 15.57 -7.51
C ALA A 307 15.24 15.02 -7.14
N THR A 308 14.91 14.87 -5.85
CA THR A 308 13.67 14.22 -5.36
C THR A 308 12.72 15.16 -4.66
N GLY A 309 11.40 15.00 -4.85
CA GLY A 309 10.40 15.90 -4.24
C GLY A 309 10.44 17.33 -4.80
N ASN A 310 9.52 18.18 -4.34
CA ASN A 310 9.40 19.56 -4.82
C ASN A 310 10.15 20.52 -3.86
N PRO A 311 10.92 21.50 -4.36
CA PRO A 311 11.25 21.75 -5.77
C PRO A 311 12.29 20.74 -6.30
N ARG A 312 12.11 20.17 -7.50
CA ARG A 312 13.13 19.27 -8.09
C ARG A 312 14.26 20.10 -8.68
N ILE A 313 15.47 19.89 -8.16
CA ILE A 313 16.67 20.61 -8.58
C ILE A 313 17.68 19.58 -9.07
N LYS A 314 17.94 19.58 -10.37
CA LYS A 314 18.96 18.75 -11.00
C LYS A 314 20.19 19.60 -11.28
N LEU A 315 21.33 19.10 -10.83
CA LEU A 315 22.61 19.77 -11.01
C LEU A 315 23.18 19.38 -12.37
N ILE A 316 23.64 20.38 -13.12
CA ILE A 316 24.35 20.19 -14.40
C ILE A 316 25.76 20.80 -14.29
N ASN A 317 26.60 20.60 -15.29
CA ASN A 317 27.94 21.20 -15.34
C ASN A 317 27.86 22.74 -15.24
N SER A 318 28.82 23.35 -14.54
CA SER A 318 28.89 24.78 -14.29
C SER A 318 28.92 25.62 -15.57
N GLN A 319 29.66 25.17 -16.58
CA GLN A 319 29.75 25.88 -17.86
C GLN A 319 28.40 25.92 -18.59
N ASP A 320 27.69 24.79 -18.62
CA ASP A 320 26.38 24.69 -19.26
C ASP A 320 25.34 25.50 -18.49
N PHE A 321 25.38 25.44 -17.15
CA PHE A 321 24.49 26.20 -16.28
C PHE A 321 24.60 27.70 -16.52
N LEU A 322 25.82 28.24 -16.52
CA LEU A 322 26.05 29.67 -16.72
C LEU A 322 25.62 30.13 -18.12
N LYS A 323 25.88 29.34 -19.16
CA LYS A 323 25.39 29.63 -20.53
C LYS A 323 23.86 29.69 -20.56
N ILE A 324 23.17 28.70 -20.01
CA ILE A 324 21.71 28.64 -20.02
C ILE A 324 21.11 29.81 -19.23
N VAL A 325 21.63 30.11 -18.03
CA VAL A 325 21.16 31.23 -17.22
C VAL A 325 21.37 32.58 -17.91
N SER A 326 22.48 32.75 -18.65
CA SER A 326 22.73 33.97 -19.41
C SER A 326 21.73 34.20 -20.56
N VAL A 327 21.25 33.11 -21.18
CA VAL A 327 20.18 33.21 -22.19
C VAL A 327 18.86 33.58 -21.52
N ILE A 328 18.56 32.96 -20.39
CA ILE A 328 17.28 33.18 -19.70
C ILE A 328 17.16 34.60 -19.18
N SER A 329 18.23 35.19 -18.64
CA SER A 329 18.24 36.59 -18.18
C SER A 329 18.10 37.59 -19.33
N SER A 330 18.40 37.18 -20.57
CA SER A 330 18.21 38.01 -21.77
C SER A 330 16.82 37.90 -22.39
N LEU A 331 15.93 37.07 -21.82
CA LEU A 331 14.54 37.00 -22.28
C LEU A 331 13.80 38.27 -21.82
N ASP A 332 13.30 39.04 -22.78
CA ASP A 332 12.34 40.11 -22.52
C ASP A 332 11.02 39.53 -21.94
N ASP A 333 10.05 40.38 -21.55
CA ASP A 333 8.69 40.05 -21.07
C ASP A 333 7.81 39.22 -22.07
N GLN A 334 8.44 38.56 -23.04
CA GLN A 334 7.82 37.74 -24.05
C GLN A 334 7.38 36.40 -23.47
N LYS A 335 6.12 36.04 -23.77
CA LYS A 335 5.57 34.72 -23.49
C LYS A 335 6.30 33.67 -24.34
N GLN A 336 7.07 32.82 -23.68
CA GLN A 336 7.79 31.74 -24.35
C GLN A 336 7.16 30.39 -23.98
N SER A 337 7.04 29.48 -24.95
CA SER A 337 6.72 28.09 -24.65
C SER A 337 8.00 27.35 -24.21
N LEU A 338 7.85 26.25 -23.45
CA LEU A 338 9.00 25.43 -23.05
C LEU A 338 9.75 24.89 -24.29
N ASP A 339 9.01 24.44 -25.30
CA ASP A 339 9.58 23.91 -26.54
C ASP A 339 10.34 24.98 -27.32
N SER A 340 9.81 26.21 -27.38
CA SER A 340 10.49 27.34 -28.02
C SER A 340 11.80 27.71 -27.32
N LEU A 341 11.82 27.70 -25.98
CA LEU A 341 13.06 27.96 -25.21
C LEU A 341 14.09 26.86 -25.43
N LEU A 342 13.64 25.60 -25.46
CA LEU A 342 14.51 24.47 -25.74
C LEU A 342 15.12 24.58 -27.14
N GLU A 343 14.34 24.85 -28.17
CA GLU A 343 14.83 25.05 -29.53
C GLU A 343 15.80 26.23 -29.63
N TYR A 344 15.48 27.35 -28.97
CA TYR A 344 16.31 28.54 -28.98
C TYR A 344 17.69 28.30 -28.35
N ILE A 345 17.74 27.67 -27.17
CA ILE A 345 19.02 27.37 -26.49
C ILE A 345 19.83 26.33 -27.29
N ASN A 346 19.19 25.29 -27.83
CA ASN A 346 19.87 24.30 -28.68
C ASN A 346 20.47 24.96 -29.94
N HIS A 347 19.80 25.95 -30.54
CA HIS A 347 20.31 26.68 -31.69
C HIS A 347 21.52 27.57 -31.34
N LEU A 348 21.50 28.21 -30.16
CA LEU A 348 22.61 29.06 -29.70
C LEU A 348 23.85 28.26 -29.27
N TYR A 349 23.63 27.11 -28.63
CA TYR A 349 24.68 26.28 -28.04
C TYR A 349 24.53 24.82 -28.48
N ALA A 350 25.02 24.53 -29.68
CA ALA A 350 25.03 23.17 -30.24
C ALA A 350 25.97 22.20 -29.48
N ASP A 351 26.83 22.72 -28.60
CA ASP A 351 27.75 21.96 -27.75
C ASP A 351 27.13 21.46 -26.44
N ILE A 352 25.95 21.99 -26.05
CA ILE A 352 25.25 21.54 -24.85
C ILE A 352 24.30 20.40 -25.22
N GLU A 353 24.39 19.29 -24.50
CA GLU A 353 23.45 18.18 -24.66
C GLU A 353 22.02 18.64 -24.32
N SER A 354 21.05 18.33 -25.18
CA SER A 354 19.65 18.73 -24.96
C SER A 354 19.07 18.21 -23.65
N GLU A 355 19.61 17.11 -23.10
CA GLU A 355 19.24 16.63 -21.77
C GLU A 355 19.63 17.64 -20.67
N ASN A 356 20.83 18.22 -20.72
CA ASN A 356 21.29 19.23 -19.75
C ASN A 356 20.42 20.49 -19.78
N ILE A 357 20.01 20.94 -20.97
CA ILE A 357 19.11 22.08 -21.12
C ILE A 357 17.76 21.79 -20.46
N ASN A 358 17.18 20.62 -20.74
CA ASN A 358 15.94 20.16 -20.13
C ASN A 358 16.03 20.08 -18.59
N MET A 359 17.13 19.53 -18.07
CA MET A 359 17.36 19.44 -16.63
C MET A 359 17.46 20.82 -15.97
N CYS A 360 18.16 21.76 -16.61
CA CYS A 360 18.31 23.12 -16.10
C CYS A 360 16.98 23.87 -16.10
N LEU A 361 16.29 23.93 -17.25
CA LEU A 361 14.99 24.59 -17.37
C LEU A 361 13.96 24.02 -16.40
N SER A 362 13.89 22.70 -16.29
CA SER A 362 13.03 22.04 -15.30
C SER A 362 13.35 22.49 -13.88
N SER A 363 14.63 22.60 -13.53
CA SER A 363 15.05 23.05 -12.19
C SER A 363 14.66 24.50 -11.93
N LEU A 364 14.86 25.38 -12.91
CA LEU A 364 14.51 26.80 -12.83
C LEU A 364 13.00 27.01 -12.70
N ILE A 365 12.18 26.26 -13.44
CA ILE A 365 10.72 26.25 -13.30
C ILE A 365 10.32 25.80 -11.88
N ASN A 366 10.93 24.74 -11.36
CA ASN A 366 10.63 24.21 -10.03
C ASN A 366 10.97 25.19 -8.90
N ILE A 367 11.97 26.05 -9.05
CA ILE A 367 12.32 27.08 -8.06
C ILE A 367 11.49 28.37 -8.21
N ASN A 368 10.49 28.37 -9.10
CA ASN A 368 9.48 29.41 -9.26
C ASN A 368 10.05 30.75 -9.76
N ILE A 369 11.02 30.75 -10.68
CA ILE A 369 11.48 31.99 -11.34
C ILE A 369 10.55 32.45 -12.47
N PHE A 370 9.72 31.54 -13.00
CA PHE A 370 8.76 31.83 -14.06
C PHE A 370 7.34 31.92 -13.50
N GLU A 371 6.52 32.81 -14.06
CA GLU A 371 5.06 32.76 -13.96
C GLU A 371 4.52 31.82 -15.04
N MET A 372 3.64 30.90 -14.64
CA MET A 372 3.02 29.90 -15.50
C MET A 372 1.60 30.35 -15.90
N SER A 373 1.32 30.46 -17.20
CA SER A 373 -0.05 30.63 -17.70
C SER A 373 -0.32 29.64 -18.83
N GLU A 374 -1.23 28.67 -18.61
CA GLU A 374 -1.69 27.58 -19.50
C GLU A 374 -0.62 26.81 -20.32
N GLN A 375 0.18 27.47 -21.16
CA GLN A 375 1.24 26.92 -22.01
C GLN A 375 2.51 27.81 -22.11
N PHE A 376 2.58 28.92 -21.38
CA PHE A 376 3.66 29.90 -21.48
C PHE A 376 4.37 30.14 -20.16
N LEU A 377 5.68 30.37 -20.27
CA LEU A 377 6.61 30.80 -19.24
C LEU A 377 6.89 32.29 -19.43
N ILE A 378 6.72 33.07 -18.37
CA ILE A 378 7.11 34.48 -18.32
C ILE A 378 8.12 34.63 -17.18
N LEU A 379 9.31 35.16 -17.46
CA LEU A 379 10.31 35.40 -16.42
C LEU A 379 9.78 36.49 -15.47
N LYS A 380 9.85 36.26 -14.15
CA LYS A 380 9.41 37.29 -13.19
C LYS A 380 10.31 38.52 -13.27
N PRO A 381 9.75 39.74 -13.12
CA PRO A 381 10.48 41.00 -13.27
C PRO A 381 11.60 41.21 -12.25
N GLU A 382 11.65 40.39 -11.20
CA GLU A 382 12.71 40.41 -10.18
C GLU A 382 14.01 39.69 -10.62
N TYR A 383 13.99 38.93 -11.73
CA TYR A 383 15.14 38.17 -12.22
C TYR A 383 15.76 38.80 -13.48
N VAL A 384 16.19 40.05 -13.39
CA VAL A 384 16.70 40.84 -14.53
C VAL A 384 18.16 40.51 -14.89
N ASP A 385 18.92 39.96 -13.95
CA ASP A 385 20.33 39.61 -14.14
C ASP A 385 20.60 38.13 -13.82
N SER A 386 21.60 37.58 -14.51
CA SER A 386 22.09 36.21 -14.32
C SER A 386 22.47 35.96 -12.86
N GLN A 387 23.04 36.96 -12.16
CA GLN A 387 23.41 36.82 -10.76
C GLN A 387 22.19 36.64 -9.84
N MET A 388 21.05 37.26 -10.14
CA MET A 388 19.83 37.12 -9.36
C MET A 388 19.25 35.71 -9.50
N ILE A 389 19.27 35.15 -10.71
CA ILE A 389 18.85 33.76 -10.98
C ILE A 389 19.78 32.78 -10.24
N ILE A 390 21.10 33.00 -10.29
CA ILE A 390 22.09 32.19 -9.59
C ILE A 390 21.87 32.23 -8.08
N ASN A 391 21.67 33.43 -7.50
CA ASN A 391 21.43 33.56 -6.07
C ASN A 391 20.14 32.86 -5.65
N ARG A 392 19.07 33.00 -6.44
CA ARG A 392 17.81 32.29 -6.20
C ARG A 392 17.97 30.77 -6.27
N PHE A 393 18.77 30.27 -7.20
CA PHE A 393 19.11 28.85 -7.30
C PHE A 393 19.87 28.37 -6.07
N LYS A 394 20.88 29.12 -5.59
CA LYS A 394 21.62 28.81 -4.35
C LYS A 394 20.69 28.74 -3.14
N GLU A 395 19.83 29.75 -2.99
CA GLU A 395 18.85 29.80 -1.90
C GLU A 395 17.92 28.59 -1.93
N ALA A 396 17.44 28.20 -3.11
CA ALA A 396 16.55 27.04 -3.25
C ALA A 396 17.26 25.72 -2.92
N VAL A 397 18.53 25.56 -3.35
CA VAL A 397 19.37 24.42 -2.96
C VAL A 397 19.54 24.35 -1.45
N TYR A 398 19.94 25.47 -0.83
CA TYR A 398 20.16 25.55 0.61
C TYR A 398 18.87 25.30 1.40
N ALA A 399 17.77 25.97 1.05
CA ALA A 399 16.47 25.80 1.69
C ALA A 399 15.96 24.36 1.60
N LYS A 400 16.17 23.70 0.46
CA LYS A 400 15.77 22.31 0.29
C LYS A 400 16.61 21.35 1.15
N LEU A 401 17.93 21.53 1.18
CA LEU A 401 18.79 20.69 2.02
C LEU A 401 18.58 20.98 3.51
N ALA A 402 18.37 22.25 3.89
CA ALA A 402 18.06 22.65 5.26
C ALA A 402 16.72 22.10 5.74
N SER A 403 15.68 22.04 4.90
CA SER A 403 14.41 21.40 5.30
C SER A 403 14.51 19.88 5.49
N PHE A 404 15.59 19.26 4.98
CA PHE A 404 15.80 17.82 5.08
C PHE A 404 16.74 17.43 6.23
N TRP A 405 17.75 18.26 6.50
CA TRP A 405 18.77 17.99 7.53
C TRP A 405 18.60 18.82 8.80
N GLU A 406 17.81 19.90 8.76
CA GLU A 406 17.61 20.83 9.86
C GLU A 406 18.94 21.25 10.52
N ALA A 407 19.17 20.90 11.78
CA ALA A 407 20.37 21.21 12.53
C ALA A 407 21.62 20.39 12.12
N ASP A 408 21.43 19.26 11.42
CA ASP A 408 22.51 18.36 11.00
C ASP A 408 23.10 18.74 9.63
N LEU A 409 22.61 19.81 9.00
CA LEU A 409 23.11 20.22 7.68
C LEU A 409 24.58 20.66 7.80
N LYS A 410 25.49 19.96 7.10
CA LYS A 410 26.90 20.39 6.97
C LYS A 410 27.05 21.48 5.91
N PRO A 411 27.27 22.77 6.27
CA PRO A 411 27.31 23.87 5.30
C PRO A 411 28.47 23.73 4.32
N GLU A 412 29.62 23.23 4.77
CA GLU A 412 30.83 23.02 3.95
C GLU A 412 30.57 22.11 2.75
N VAL A 413 29.73 21.08 2.90
CA VAL A 413 29.36 20.16 1.81
C VAL A 413 28.44 20.85 0.82
N VAL A 414 27.49 21.66 1.31
CA VAL A 414 26.58 22.43 0.45
C VAL A 414 27.36 23.47 -0.34
N GLU A 415 28.27 24.18 0.30
CA GLU A 415 29.16 25.15 -0.35
C GLU A 415 30.04 24.48 -1.39
N LYS A 416 30.58 23.29 -1.13
CA LYS A 416 31.33 22.52 -2.12
C LYS A 416 30.48 22.18 -3.34
N ILE A 417 29.24 21.73 -3.15
CA ILE A 417 28.31 21.42 -4.26
C ILE A 417 28.00 22.69 -5.07
N ILE A 418 27.75 23.81 -4.39
CA ILE A 418 27.47 25.10 -5.03
C ILE A 418 28.71 25.65 -5.76
N SER A 419 29.90 25.48 -5.19
CA SER A 419 31.18 25.87 -5.80
C SER A 419 31.48 25.05 -7.05
N ASP A 420 31.31 23.72 -6.98
CA ASP A 420 31.45 22.84 -8.15
C ASP A 420 30.43 23.20 -9.25
N LEU A 421 29.22 23.66 -8.89
CA LEU A 421 28.19 24.14 -9.82
C LEU A 421 28.48 25.51 -10.44
N LEU A 422 29.22 26.39 -9.78
CA LEU A 422 29.50 27.73 -10.29
C LEU A 422 30.89 27.88 -10.86
N GLY A 423 31.71 26.84 -10.80
CA GLY A 423 33.08 26.88 -11.27
C GLY A 423 34.01 27.69 -10.36
N ASP A 424 33.59 28.02 -9.14
CA ASP A 424 34.42 28.66 -8.11
C ASP A 424 35.37 27.62 -7.49
N ARG A 425 36.17 26.93 -8.29
CA ARG A 425 37.40 26.32 -7.77
C ARG A 425 38.44 27.43 -7.72
N PRO A 426 39.10 27.71 -6.58
CA PRO A 426 40.42 28.29 -6.68
C PRO A 426 41.24 27.35 -7.56
N GLN A 427 41.81 27.88 -8.63
CA GLN A 427 42.82 27.18 -9.41
C GLN A 427 43.84 26.65 -8.39
N LYS A 428 43.93 25.33 -8.26
CA LYS A 428 45.09 24.74 -7.60
C LYS A 428 46.25 24.99 -8.54
N ASP A 429 47.04 26.01 -8.20
CA ASP A 429 48.39 26.21 -8.71
C ASP A 429 49.27 24.97 -8.46
#